data_AF-A0A2G9YUG4-F1
#
_entry.id   AF-A0A2G9YUG4-F1
#
_cell.length_a   1.000
_cell.length_b   1.000
_cell.length_c   1.000
_cell.angle_alpha   90.00
_cell.angle_beta   90.00
_cell.angle_gamma   90.00
#
_symmetry.space_group_name_H-M   'P 1'
#
loop_
_entity.id
_entity.type
_entity.pdbx_description
1 polymer ?
#
loop_
_entity_poly.entity_id
_entity_poly.type
_entity_poly.pdbx_seq_one_letter_code
_entity_poly.pdbx_strand_id
1 'polypeptide(L)'
;MSFYKCQKCQKAWQYPIERCPDCFSILERSLPGKAKVVGVSQVKVSTILHPQTPFFALVLEDENGNRWTHKSSIEYKIGDEVEFSPSVDKNAVAIWRTKHDILEAIDNLVGLLGGLKIGEDSKILVLPSINSSKHPYLAENTSPQFLEAMIDYLLSKGAKSENIKIAAQSFNDVPAGVSATKSQLIDVCKNKKVEPIDLAEKGFVKKGGADISELAFSNDIIINLPILGLNAKKGIISATENLLKLAKKEFYLGLKYLHDEEEVTKKIIGVLPEILNVAEAIYIQRQDKANVYFGLALASFNSFNLDRVFAETAMIKNLPAFLKEINLENILVVGRSIKEVQIEADKLGI
;
A
#
# COMPACT_ATOMS: atom_id res chain seq x y z
N MET A 1 -10.68 7.77 -9.70
CA MET A 1 -9.84 8.48 -10.68
C MET A 1 -9.94 9.97 -10.40
N SER A 2 -8.90 10.57 -9.82
CA SER A 2 -8.83 12.03 -9.65
C SER A 2 -8.70 12.69 -11.02
N PHE A 3 -9.34 13.85 -11.19
CA PHE A 3 -9.13 14.73 -12.33
C PHE A 3 -8.70 16.12 -11.86
N TYR A 4 -7.84 16.77 -12.62
CA TYR A 4 -7.25 18.07 -12.29
C TYR A 4 -7.74 19.11 -13.30
N LYS A 5 -8.58 20.05 -12.86
CA LYS A 5 -9.31 20.98 -13.75
C LYS A 5 -8.72 22.39 -13.72
N CYS A 6 -8.47 22.99 -14.89
CA CYS A 6 -8.08 24.42 -15.00
C CYS A 6 -9.34 25.27 -14.91
N GLN A 7 -9.44 26.12 -13.89
CA GLN A 7 -10.58 27.03 -13.76
C GLN A 7 -10.67 28.06 -14.91
N LYS A 8 -9.53 28.38 -15.53
CA LYS A 8 -9.46 29.37 -16.62
C LYS A 8 -9.87 28.82 -17.99
N CYS A 9 -9.46 27.61 -18.38
CA CYS A 9 -9.74 27.01 -19.69
C CYS A 9 -10.65 25.78 -19.63
N GLN A 10 -11.09 25.38 -18.43
CA GLN A 10 -12.00 24.27 -18.14
C GLN A 10 -11.53 22.88 -18.60
N LYS A 11 -10.28 22.76 -19.10
CA LYS A 11 -9.66 21.47 -19.43
C LYS A 11 -9.34 20.66 -18.17
N ALA A 12 -9.51 19.34 -18.28
CA ALA A 12 -9.23 18.38 -17.23
C ALA A 12 -8.03 17.48 -17.59
N TRP A 13 -7.23 17.13 -16.59
CA TRP A 13 -6.04 16.30 -16.71
C TRP A 13 -6.13 15.12 -15.74
N GLN A 14 -5.64 13.95 -16.16
CA GLN A 14 -5.59 12.75 -15.30
C GLN A 14 -4.30 12.66 -14.46
N TYR A 15 -3.36 13.58 -14.67
CA TYR A 15 -2.07 13.62 -14.00
C TYR A 15 -2.11 14.66 -12.87
N PRO A 16 -1.47 14.39 -11.72
CA PRO A 16 -1.36 15.34 -10.61
C PRO A 16 -0.34 16.44 -10.93
N ILE A 17 -0.66 17.26 -11.92
CA ILE A 17 0.14 18.43 -12.28
C ILE A 17 -0.40 19.67 -11.57
N GLU A 18 0.50 20.50 -11.05
CA GLU A 18 0.12 21.69 -10.25
C GLU A 18 -0.49 22.80 -11.11
N ARG A 19 0.02 22.95 -12.34
CA ARG A 19 -0.36 24.02 -13.27
C ARG A 19 -0.80 23.45 -14.60
N CYS A 20 -1.80 24.07 -15.19
CA CYS A 20 -2.27 23.69 -16.51
C CYS A 20 -1.19 23.94 -17.58
N PRO A 21 -0.90 22.98 -18.46
CA PRO A 21 0.08 23.15 -19.53
C PRO A 21 -0.26 24.27 -20.52
N ASP A 22 -1.55 24.57 -20.70
CA ASP A 22 -2.00 25.60 -21.64
C ASP A 22 -2.15 26.97 -20.99
N CYS A 23 -2.77 27.00 -19.81
CA CYS A 23 -3.24 28.23 -19.18
C CYS A 23 -2.29 28.71 -18.06
N PHE A 24 -1.36 27.86 -17.61
CA PHE A 24 -0.46 28.02 -16.44
C PHE A 24 -1.14 28.40 -15.12
N SER A 25 -2.49 28.38 -15.06
CA SER A 25 -3.21 28.54 -13.80
C SER A 25 -3.07 27.28 -12.96
N ILE A 26 -3.24 27.45 -11.65
CA ILE A 26 -3.30 26.35 -10.70
C ILE A 26 -4.46 25.43 -11.08
N LEU A 27 -4.22 24.13 -11.01
CA LEU A 27 -5.24 23.11 -11.23
C LEU A 27 -5.87 22.72 -9.90
N GLU A 28 -7.19 22.53 -9.91
CA GLU A 28 -7.92 22.03 -8.75
C GLU A 28 -8.20 20.55 -8.92
N ARG A 29 -7.94 19.78 -7.86
CA ARG A 29 -8.27 18.36 -7.81
C ARG A 29 -9.77 18.19 -7.65
N SER A 30 -10.36 17.37 -8.51
CA SER A 30 -11.76 16.97 -8.50
C SER A 30 -11.85 15.45 -8.36
N LEU A 31 -12.77 15.00 -7.51
CA LEU A 31 -13.10 13.60 -7.35
C LEU A 31 -14.10 13.18 -8.43
N PRO A 32 -14.02 11.94 -8.94
CA PRO A 32 -14.94 11.47 -9.95
C PRO A 32 -16.32 11.27 -9.32
N GLY A 33 -17.35 11.61 -10.10
CA GLY A 33 -18.73 11.28 -9.77
C GLY A 33 -19.07 9.82 -10.07
N LYS A 34 -20.38 9.50 -10.05
CA LYS A 34 -20.86 8.18 -10.52
C LYS A 34 -20.47 7.97 -11.98
N ALA A 35 -19.91 6.79 -12.27
CA ALA A 35 -19.34 6.46 -13.56
C ALA A 35 -20.22 5.49 -14.34
N LYS A 36 -20.43 5.77 -15.63
CA LYS A 36 -21.13 4.87 -16.56
C LYS A 36 -20.21 4.34 -17.64
N VAL A 37 -20.49 3.12 -18.08
CA VAL A 37 -19.79 2.50 -19.19
C VAL A 37 -20.26 3.13 -20.50
N VAL A 38 -19.34 3.77 -21.24
CA VAL A 38 -19.60 4.37 -22.55
C VAL A 38 -18.94 3.61 -23.71
N GLY A 39 -18.06 2.67 -23.41
CA GLY A 39 -17.42 1.80 -24.40
C GLY A 39 -16.92 0.52 -23.78
N VAL A 40 -16.99 -0.58 -24.52
CA VAL A 40 -16.58 -1.92 -24.07
C VAL A 40 -15.86 -2.62 -25.22
N SER A 41 -14.71 -3.23 -24.92
CA SER A 41 -14.00 -4.11 -25.85
C SER A 41 -13.53 -5.36 -25.14
N GLN A 42 -13.78 -6.53 -25.72
CA GLN A 42 -13.30 -7.79 -25.19
C GLN A 42 -11.89 -8.08 -25.75
N VAL A 43 -10.93 -8.22 -24.85
CA VAL A 43 -9.56 -8.60 -25.18
C VAL A 43 -9.40 -10.11 -25.00
N LYS A 44 -9.05 -10.81 -26.07
CA LYS A 44 -8.88 -12.28 -26.09
C LYS A 44 -7.42 -12.74 -26.13
N VAL A 45 -6.51 -11.85 -26.55
CA VAL A 45 -5.08 -12.17 -26.68
C VAL A 45 -4.35 -11.76 -25.40
N SER A 46 -3.71 -12.72 -24.75
CA SER A 46 -2.92 -12.49 -23.54
C SER A 46 -1.63 -11.75 -23.85
N THR A 47 -1.15 -10.95 -22.90
CA THR A 47 0.19 -10.34 -22.93
C THR A 47 0.93 -10.64 -21.64
N ILE A 48 2.23 -10.37 -21.58
CA ILE A 48 3.01 -10.55 -20.33
C ILE A 48 2.42 -9.73 -19.17
N LEU A 49 1.92 -8.52 -19.46
CA LEU A 49 1.28 -7.64 -18.48
C LEU A 49 -0.18 -8.02 -18.18
N HIS A 50 -0.80 -8.82 -19.07
CA HIS A 50 -2.19 -9.24 -18.98
C HIS A 50 -2.32 -10.72 -19.36
N PRO A 51 -1.78 -11.64 -18.52
CA PRO A 51 -1.78 -13.07 -18.82
C PRO A 51 -3.19 -13.68 -18.79
N GLN A 52 -4.09 -13.10 -17.97
CA GLN A 52 -5.46 -13.57 -17.84
C GLN A 52 -6.36 -12.97 -18.93
N THR A 53 -6.79 -13.82 -19.88
CA THR A 53 -7.80 -13.52 -20.90
C THR A 53 -8.90 -14.59 -20.92
N PRO A 54 -10.12 -14.27 -21.40
CA PRO A 54 -10.55 -12.95 -21.85
C PRO A 54 -10.75 -11.94 -20.70
N PHE A 55 -10.60 -10.65 -21.00
CA PHE A 55 -10.99 -9.56 -20.11
C PHE A 55 -11.66 -8.42 -20.91
N PHE A 56 -12.31 -7.50 -20.21
CA PHE A 56 -13.00 -6.36 -20.83
C PHE A 56 -12.25 -5.05 -20.56
N ALA A 57 -11.95 -4.31 -21.61
CA ALA A 57 -11.48 -2.94 -21.53
C ALA A 57 -12.70 -2.01 -21.61
N LEU A 58 -13.01 -1.34 -20.51
CA LEU A 58 -14.12 -0.41 -20.39
C LEU A 58 -13.60 1.02 -20.56
N VAL A 59 -14.40 1.85 -21.22
CA VAL A 59 -14.31 3.31 -21.13
C VAL A 59 -15.43 3.77 -20.21
N LEU A 60 -15.06 4.42 -19.12
CA LEU A 60 -15.98 4.99 -18.14
C LEU A 60 -16.06 6.50 -18.34
N GLU A 61 -17.26 7.05 -18.17
CA GLU A 61 -17.54 8.49 -18.16
C GLU A 61 -18.29 8.86 -16.89
N ASP A 62 -17.84 9.89 -16.18
CA ASP A 62 -18.58 10.44 -15.04
C ASP A 62 -19.56 11.55 -15.45
N GLU A 63 -20.36 12.01 -14.49
CA GLU A 63 -21.33 13.11 -14.67
C GLU A 63 -20.70 14.45 -15.10
N ASN A 64 -19.39 14.62 -14.92
CA ASN A 64 -18.65 15.81 -15.33
C ASN A 64 -18.04 15.68 -16.73
N GLY A 65 -18.31 14.57 -17.43
CA GLY A 65 -17.77 14.27 -18.77
C GLY A 65 -16.32 13.78 -18.74
N ASN A 66 -15.77 13.46 -17.56
CA ASN A 66 -14.42 12.94 -17.45
C ASN A 66 -14.40 11.47 -17.89
N ARG A 67 -13.43 11.11 -18.75
CA ARG A 67 -13.31 9.75 -19.29
C ARG A 67 -12.04 9.06 -18.85
N TRP A 68 -12.10 7.77 -18.55
CA TRP A 68 -10.92 6.94 -18.28
C TRP A 68 -11.13 5.48 -18.66
N THR A 69 -10.02 4.74 -18.75
CA THR A 69 -10.03 3.31 -19.04
C THR A 69 -10.01 2.46 -17.76
N HIS A 70 -10.77 1.38 -17.78
CA HIS A 70 -10.88 0.43 -16.68
C HIS A 70 -10.87 -1.01 -17.22
N LYS A 71 -9.96 -1.85 -16.73
CA LYS A 71 -9.95 -3.29 -17.05
C LYS A 71 -10.89 -4.02 -16.11
N SER A 72 -11.80 -4.84 -16.61
CA SER A 72 -12.68 -5.69 -15.80
C SER A 72 -12.56 -7.16 -16.20
N SER A 73 -12.74 -8.04 -15.21
CA SER A 73 -12.92 -9.48 -15.40
C SER A 73 -14.37 -9.87 -15.73
N ILE A 74 -15.31 -8.94 -15.58
CA ILE A 74 -16.75 -9.12 -15.80
C ILE A 74 -17.16 -8.32 -17.04
N GLU A 75 -18.12 -8.83 -17.79
CA GLU A 75 -18.73 -8.12 -18.92
C GLU A 75 -19.72 -7.08 -18.42
N TYR A 76 -19.53 -5.83 -18.85
CA TYR A 76 -20.49 -4.75 -18.64
C TYR A 76 -21.13 -4.37 -19.97
N LYS A 77 -22.35 -3.85 -19.92
CA LYS A 77 -23.04 -3.22 -21.05
C LYS A 77 -22.84 -1.71 -21.02
N ILE A 78 -22.93 -1.09 -22.19
CA ILE A 78 -22.98 0.37 -22.28
C ILE A 78 -24.21 0.87 -21.51
N GLY A 79 -23.99 1.87 -20.66
CA GLY A 79 -25.00 2.41 -19.75
C GLY A 79 -24.95 1.86 -18.33
N ASP A 80 -24.26 0.73 -18.09
CA ASP A 80 -24.11 0.17 -16.75
C ASP A 80 -23.30 1.11 -15.84
N GLU A 81 -23.68 1.17 -14.57
CA GLU A 81 -22.95 1.92 -13.53
C GLU A 81 -21.87 1.03 -12.91
N VAL A 82 -20.68 1.60 -12.68
CA VAL A 82 -19.58 0.93 -11.98
C VAL A 82 -19.43 1.55 -10.60
N GLU A 83 -19.78 0.78 -9.56
CA GLU A 83 -19.64 1.19 -8.17
C GLU A 83 -18.71 0.22 -7.42
N PHE A 84 -17.90 0.78 -6.52
CA PHE A 84 -17.08 0.00 -5.60
C PHE A 84 -17.62 0.19 -4.18
N SER A 85 -18.26 -0.83 -3.65
CA SER A 85 -18.81 -0.78 -2.30
C SER A 85 -17.71 -0.96 -1.26
N PRO A 86 -17.68 -0.12 -0.22
CA PRO A 86 -16.83 -0.37 0.94
C PRO A 86 -17.16 -1.70 1.63
N SER A 87 -16.13 -2.32 2.20
CA SER A 87 -16.27 -3.48 3.08
C SER A 87 -16.12 -3.06 4.54
N VAL A 88 -16.91 -3.70 5.41
CA VAL A 88 -16.74 -3.64 6.87
C VAL A 88 -15.97 -4.83 7.42
N ASP A 89 -15.63 -5.81 6.57
CA ASP A 89 -14.84 -6.97 6.96
C ASP A 89 -13.36 -6.59 7.11
N LYS A 90 -12.84 -6.73 8.33
CA LYS A 90 -11.45 -6.44 8.69
C LYS A 90 -10.45 -7.42 8.04
N ASN A 91 -10.92 -8.59 7.61
CA ASN A 91 -10.11 -9.55 6.87
C ASN A 91 -10.09 -9.28 5.36
N ALA A 92 -10.87 -8.31 4.87
CA ALA A 92 -10.87 -7.94 3.47
C ALA A 92 -9.53 -7.36 3.02
N VAL A 93 -9.23 -7.50 1.74
CA VAL A 93 -8.07 -6.88 1.09
C VAL A 93 -8.57 -5.97 -0.02
N ALA A 94 -8.26 -4.68 0.09
CA ALA A 94 -8.49 -3.72 -0.96
C ALA A 94 -7.30 -3.72 -1.92
N ILE A 95 -7.58 -3.73 -3.22
CA ILE A 95 -6.56 -3.59 -4.27
C ILE A 95 -6.92 -2.39 -5.14
N TRP A 96 -5.95 -1.53 -5.43
CA TRP A 96 -6.13 -0.41 -6.34
C TRP A 96 -4.97 -0.25 -7.31
N ARG A 97 -5.25 0.32 -8.49
CA ARG A 97 -4.20 0.67 -9.46
C ARG A 97 -3.66 2.06 -9.15
N THR A 98 -2.37 2.15 -8.92
CA THR A 98 -1.63 3.39 -8.77
C THR A 98 -1.21 3.86 -10.16
N LYS A 99 -2.12 4.54 -10.88
CA LYS A 99 -1.83 5.07 -12.23
C LYS A 99 -0.88 6.26 -12.15
N HIS A 100 -1.41 7.43 -11.79
CA HIS A 100 -0.67 8.70 -11.80
C HIS A 100 -0.68 9.42 -10.46
N ASP A 101 -1.62 9.08 -9.57
CA ASP A 101 -1.86 9.78 -8.31
C ASP A 101 -1.85 8.76 -7.16
N ILE A 102 -0.78 8.76 -6.36
CA ILE A 102 -0.61 7.86 -5.22
C ILE A 102 -1.60 8.21 -4.11
N LEU A 103 -1.86 9.50 -3.89
CA LEU A 103 -2.81 9.98 -2.89
C LEU A 103 -4.22 9.49 -3.23
N GLU A 104 -4.61 9.49 -4.51
CA GLU A 104 -5.85 8.87 -4.95
C GLU A 104 -5.91 7.37 -4.65
N ALA A 105 -4.82 6.64 -4.88
CA ALA A 105 -4.79 5.21 -4.59
C ALA A 105 -4.99 4.94 -3.09
N ILE A 106 -4.30 5.70 -2.22
CA ILE A 106 -4.45 5.60 -0.77
C ILE A 106 -5.89 5.95 -0.34
N ASP A 107 -6.46 7.05 -0.84
CA ASP A 107 -7.82 7.48 -0.48
C ASP A 107 -8.87 6.43 -0.87
N ASN A 108 -8.78 5.84 -2.07
CA ASN A 108 -9.66 4.75 -2.48
C ASN A 108 -9.47 3.50 -1.63
N LEU A 109 -8.23 3.08 -1.37
CA LEU A 109 -7.95 1.89 -0.56
C LEU A 109 -8.53 2.02 0.86
N VAL A 110 -8.31 3.15 1.51
CA VAL A 110 -8.83 3.41 2.85
C VAL A 110 -10.35 3.52 2.83
N GLY A 111 -10.93 4.18 1.82
CA GLY A 111 -12.38 4.27 1.63
C GLY A 111 -13.05 2.90 1.44
N LEU A 112 -12.42 2.01 0.66
CA LEU A 112 -12.90 0.64 0.44
C LEU A 112 -12.89 -0.23 1.70
N LEU A 113 -12.11 0.15 2.71
CA LEU A 113 -12.05 -0.54 4.01
C LEU A 113 -12.86 0.17 5.10
N GLY A 114 -13.80 1.04 4.71
CA GLY A 114 -14.70 1.74 5.64
C GLY A 114 -14.16 3.06 6.18
N GLY A 115 -13.00 3.53 5.71
CA GLY A 115 -12.40 4.80 6.11
C GLY A 115 -11.64 4.74 7.44
N LEU A 116 -11.01 5.86 7.80
CA LEU A 116 -10.39 6.08 9.11
C LEU A 116 -11.03 7.29 9.79
N LYS A 117 -11.28 7.16 11.10
CA LYS A 117 -11.75 8.27 11.93
C LYS A 117 -10.55 9.08 12.41
N ILE A 118 -10.16 10.07 11.62
CA ILE A 118 -9.05 10.97 11.92
C ILE A 118 -9.65 12.30 12.41
N GLY A 119 -9.18 12.74 13.58
CA GLY A 119 -9.48 14.06 14.12
C GLY A 119 -8.19 14.83 14.43
N GLU A 120 -8.34 16.09 14.84
CA GLU A 120 -7.19 16.95 15.14
C GLU A 120 -6.29 16.38 16.25
N ASP A 121 -6.87 15.70 17.22
CA ASP A 121 -6.19 15.14 18.40
C ASP A 121 -5.75 13.68 18.23
N SER A 122 -6.02 13.06 17.06
CA SER A 122 -5.66 11.66 16.80
C SER A 122 -4.15 11.49 16.78
N LYS A 123 -3.63 10.65 17.67
CA LYS A 123 -2.21 10.25 17.68
C LYS A 123 -1.99 9.14 16.66
N ILE A 124 -1.15 9.40 15.67
CA ILE A 124 -0.98 8.53 14.52
C ILE A 124 0.48 8.07 14.43
N LEU A 125 0.67 6.75 14.34
CA LEU A 125 1.96 6.12 14.09
C LEU A 125 1.99 5.53 12.68
N VAL A 126 2.96 5.93 11.86
CA VAL A 126 3.18 5.39 10.52
C VAL A 126 4.51 4.63 10.49
N LEU A 127 4.48 3.40 9.98
CA LEU A 127 5.62 2.46 9.98
C LEU A 127 6.06 2.18 8.54
N PRO A 128 6.93 3.00 7.92
CA PRO A 128 7.50 2.67 6.62
C PRO A 128 8.44 1.46 6.71
N SER A 129 8.58 0.73 5.61
CA SER A 129 9.62 -0.28 5.46
C SER A 129 10.98 0.37 5.29
N ILE A 130 11.88 0.08 6.24
CA ILE A 130 13.30 0.39 6.17
C ILE A 130 14.08 -0.91 6.31
N ASN A 131 14.46 -1.51 5.19
CA ASN A 131 15.10 -2.82 5.08
C ASN A 131 16.62 -2.70 4.86
N SER A 132 17.07 -1.67 4.13
CA SER A 132 18.49 -1.49 3.81
C SER A 132 18.86 -0.02 3.56
N SER A 133 20.16 0.30 3.59
CA SER A 133 20.65 1.65 3.27
C SER A 133 20.83 1.82 1.76
N LYS A 134 19.72 2.06 1.06
CA LYS A 134 19.63 2.15 -0.40
C LYS A 134 18.83 3.38 -0.83
N HIS A 135 19.07 3.82 -2.07
CA HIS A 135 18.32 4.93 -2.66
C HIS A 135 16.94 4.47 -3.14
N PRO A 136 15.95 5.39 -3.22
CA PRO A 136 14.57 5.04 -3.56
C PRO A 136 14.38 4.25 -4.85
N TYR A 137 15.17 4.54 -5.89
CA TYR A 137 15.06 3.86 -7.20
C TYR A 137 15.35 2.36 -7.16
N LEU A 138 15.90 1.84 -6.04
CA LEU A 138 16.15 0.41 -5.83
C LEU A 138 14.96 -0.35 -5.24
N ALA A 139 13.88 0.34 -4.82
CA ALA A 139 12.64 -0.28 -4.36
C ALA A 139 12.82 -1.33 -3.23
N GLU A 140 13.78 -1.11 -2.33
CA GLU A 140 13.99 -1.96 -1.14
C GLU A 140 13.28 -1.43 0.12
N ASN A 141 12.98 -0.13 0.13
CA ASN A 141 12.32 0.59 1.22
C ASN A 141 11.08 1.27 0.66
N THR A 142 10.14 1.64 1.53
CA THR A 142 9.01 2.48 1.14
C THR A 142 9.52 3.72 0.43
N SER A 143 8.89 4.11 -0.67
CA SER A 143 9.32 5.28 -1.43
C SER A 143 8.97 6.58 -0.69
N PRO A 144 9.78 7.64 -0.88
CA PRO A 144 9.46 8.98 -0.38
C PRO A 144 8.06 9.45 -0.81
N GLN A 145 7.69 9.20 -2.08
CA GLN A 145 6.42 9.63 -2.65
C GLN A 145 5.24 8.91 -2.00
N PHE A 146 5.39 7.63 -1.64
CA PHE A 146 4.34 6.87 -0.97
C PHE A 146 4.16 7.29 0.48
N LEU A 147 5.26 7.53 1.21
CA LEU A 147 5.19 8.13 2.55
C LEU A 147 4.57 9.52 2.52
N GLU A 148 4.98 10.35 1.56
CA GLU A 148 4.46 11.70 1.39
C GLU A 148 2.95 11.70 1.15
N ALA A 149 2.47 10.86 0.22
CA ALA A 149 1.06 10.72 -0.08
C ALA A 149 0.25 10.21 1.12
N MET A 150 0.83 9.32 1.95
CA MET A 150 0.17 8.87 3.19
C MET A 150 0.05 10.02 4.19
N ILE A 151 1.09 10.83 4.38
CA ILE A 151 1.02 12.01 5.26
C ILE A 151 0.01 13.02 4.73
N ASP A 152 0.01 13.30 3.42
CA ASP A 152 -0.94 14.22 2.79
C ASP A 152 -2.38 13.73 2.93
N TYR A 153 -2.62 12.43 2.81
CA TYR A 153 -3.92 11.84 3.12
C TYR A 153 -4.32 12.14 4.57
N LEU A 154 -3.47 11.87 5.55
CA LEU A 154 -3.77 12.09 6.97
C LEU A 154 -4.08 13.56 7.27
N LEU A 155 -3.26 14.48 6.76
CA LEU A 155 -3.47 15.92 6.90
C LEU A 155 -4.78 16.37 6.24
N SER A 156 -5.11 15.83 5.05
CA SER A 156 -6.37 16.14 4.36
C SER A 156 -7.62 15.64 5.10
N LYS A 157 -7.46 14.64 5.98
CA LYS A 157 -8.54 14.14 6.86
C LYS A 157 -8.57 14.84 8.23
N GLY A 158 -7.72 15.86 8.46
CA GLY A 158 -7.77 16.71 9.65
C GLY A 158 -6.72 16.40 10.72
N ALA A 159 -5.78 15.49 10.48
CA ALA A 159 -4.66 15.28 11.41
C ALA A 159 -3.75 16.51 11.48
N LYS A 160 -3.16 16.78 12.65
CA LYS A 160 -2.07 17.75 12.80
C LYS A 160 -0.71 17.06 12.60
N SER A 161 0.23 17.75 11.96
CA SER A 161 1.56 17.17 11.67
C SER A 161 2.31 16.76 12.94
N GLU A 162 2.15 17.50 14.03
CA GLU A 162 2.72 17.20 15.35
C GLU A 162 2.18 15.91 16.00
N ASN A 163 1.02 15.44 15.55
CA ASN A 163 0.41 14.19 16.02
C ASN A 163 0.75 12.98 15.13
N ILE A 164 1.48 13.20 14.04
CA ILE A 164 1.94 12.14 13.13
C ILE A 164 3.40 11.81 13.43
N LYS A 165 3.64 10.54 13.76
CA LYS A 165 4.96 9.98 14.06
C LYS A 165 5.35 8.96 13.02
N ILE A 166 6.53 9.13 12.41
CA ILE A 166 7.08 8.19 11.43
C ILE A 166 8.12 7.34 12.15
N ALA A 167 7.82 6.07 12.42
CA ALA A 167 8.68 5.24 13.25
C ALA A 167 9.21 4.01 12.52
N ALA A 168 10.46 3.67 12.78
CA ALA A 168 11.09 2.48 12.24
C ALA A 168 12.11 1.91 13.22
N GLN A 169 12.45 0.62 13.03
CA GLN A 169 13.56 -0.05 13.70
C GLN A 169 14.39 -0.77 12.63
N SER A 170 15.70 -0.87 12.84
CA SER A 170 16.54 -1.73 12.02
C SER A 170 16.87 -3.03 12.75
N PHE A 171 16.67 -4.17 12.07
CA PHE A 171 17.11 -5.48 12.54
C PHE A 171 18.47 -5.90 11.98
N ASN A 172 19.10 -5.07 11.15
CA ASN A 172 20.47 -5.29 10.67
C ASN A 172 21.48 -4.42 11.45
N ASP A 173 22.74 -4.45 11.03
CA ASP A 173 23.83 -3.70 11.68
C ASP A 173 23.84 -2.21 11.32
N VAL A 174 23.03 -1.80 10.35
CA VAL A 174 22.89 -0.41 9.94
C VAL A 174 21.78 0.25 10.77
N PRO A 175 22.03 1.38 11.45
CA PRO A 175 20.99 2.11 12.17
C PRO A 175 19.82 2.53 11.27
N ALA A 176 18.60 2.56 11.82
CA ALA A 176 17.40 2.93 11.07
C ALA A 176 17.51 4.33 10.46
N GLY A 177 18.02 5.31 11.23
CA GLY A 177 18.21 6.69 10.77
C GLY A 177 19.12 6.82 9.54
N VAL A 178 20.18 6.00 9.45
CA VAL A 178 21.09 5.99 8.29
C VAL A 178 20.37 5.47 7.04
N SER A 179 19.59 4.40 7.19
CA SER A 179 18.82 3.82 6.10
C SER A 179 17.68 4.75 5.66
N ALA A 180 16.98 5.38 6.61
CA ALA A 180 15.94 6.38 6.37
C ALA A 180 16.47 7.59 5.60
N THR A 181 17.66 8.08 5.98
CA THR A 181 18.31 9.23 5.32
C THR A 181 18.67 8.90 3.88
N LYS A 182 19.30 7.75 3.63
CA LYS A 182 19.68 7.36 2.26
C LYS A 182 18.47 7.08 1.35
N SER A 183 17.37 6.66 1.96
CA SER A 183 16.08 6.46 1.31
C SER A 183 15.26 7.75 1.17
N GLN A 184 15.81 8.90 1.60
CA GLN A 184 15.15 10.22 1.55
C GLN A 184 13.86 10.33 2.38
N LEU A 185 13.55 9.36 3.24
CA LEU A 185 12.37 9.38 4.11
C LEU A 185 12.45 10.48 5.17
N ILE A 186 13.67 10.77 5.64
CA ILE A 186 13.92 11.87 6.58
C ILE A 186 13.61 13.24 5.95
N ASP A 187 13.84 13.40 4.64
CA ASP A 187 13.56 14.65 3.94
C ASP A 187 12.05 14.87 3.81
N VAL A 188 11.28 13.81 3.56
CA VAL A 188 9.81 13.86 3.62
C VAL A 188 9.34 14.27 5.01
N CYS A 189 9.91 13.68 6.07
CA CYS A 189 9.54 14.02 7.45
C CYS A 189 9.79 15.51 7.76
N LYS A 190 10.95 16.04 7.36
CA LYS A 190 11.31 17.46 7.51
C LYS A 190 10.36 18.38 6.74
N ASN A 191 10.08 18.06 5.47
CA ASN A 191 9.24 18.88 4.61
C ASN A 191 7.79 18.94 5.12
N LYS A 192 7.26 17.82 5.62
CA LYS A 192 5.91 17.72 6.19
C LYS A 192 5.83 18.07 7.67
N LYS A 193 6.95 18.41 8.31
CA LYS A 193 7.03 18.77 9.74
C LYS A 193 6.43 17.69 10.66
N VAL A 194 6.72 16.43 10.36
CA VAL A 194 6.34 15.26 11.17
C VAL A 194 7.57 14.68 11.86
N GLU A 195 7.39 14.02 13.01
CA GLU A 195 8.50 13.53 13.83
C GLU A 195 8.99 12.15 13.36
N PRO A 196 10.26 12.00 12.92
CA PRO A 196 10.85 10.67 12.73
C PRO A 196 11.33 10.09 14.07
N ILE A 197 11.06 8.81 14.31
CA ILE A 197 11.39 8.10 15.56
C ILE A 197 12.14 6.79 15.25
N ASP A 198 13.24 6.55 15.97
CA ASP A 198 13.82 5.22 16.08
C ASP A 198 13.11 4.44 17.21
N LEU A 199 12.43 3.35 16.85
CA LEU A 199 11.73 2.49 17.81
C LEU A 199 12.67 1.83 18.81
N ALA A 200 13.94 1.60 18.45
CA ALA A 200 14.93 0.99 19.35
C ALA A 200 15.27 1.89 20.55
N GLU A 201 15.09 3.21 20.40
CA GLU A 201 15.38 4.20 21.44
C GLU A 201 14.17 4.51 22.33
N LYS A 202 13.01 3.87 22.08
CA LYS A 202 11.77 4.07 22.83
C LYS A 202 11.50 2.91 23.79
N GLY A 203 10.49 3.08 24.66
CA GLY A 203 10.11 2.04 25.62
C GLY A 203 9.49 0.80 24.96
N PHE A 204 9.73 -0.36 25.57
CA PHE A 204 9.09 -1.63 25.21
C PHE A 204 8.31 -2.16 26.40
N VAL A 205 7.12 -2.69 26.14
CA VAL A 205 6.21 -3.28 27.13
C VAL A 205 6.00 -4.76 26.84
N LYS A 206 5.85 -5.56 27.91
CA LYS A 206 5.53 -6.98 27.80
C LYS A 206 4.04 -7.17 27.53
N LYS A 207 3.68 -7.79 26.40
CA LYS A 207 2.31 -8.14 26.01
C LYS A 207 2.29 -9.55 25.45
N GLY A 208 1.45 -10.44 26.00
CA GLY A 208 1.36 -11.85 25.57
C GLY A 208 2.71 -12.59 25.56
N GLY A 209 3.64 -12.23 26.45
CA GLY A 209 4.99 -12.78 26.48
C GLY A 209 5.91 -12.33 25.34
N ALA A 210 5.59 -11.21 24.68
CA ALA A 210 6.43 -10.52 23.71
C ALA A 210 6.79 -9.10 24.18
N ASP A 211 8.03 -8.66 23.89
CA ASP A 211 8.49 -7.29 24.15
C ASP A 211 8.17 -6.41 22.93
N ILE A 212 7.13 -5.57 23.03
CA ILE A 212 6.59 -4.75 21.93
C ILE A 212 6.74 -3.27 22.27
N SER A 213 7.03 -2.44 21.28
CA SER A 213 7.14 -0.98 21.46
C SER A 213 5.88 -0.40 22.12
N GLU A 214 6.08 0.46 23.12
CA GLU A 214 4.98 1.18 23.79
C GLU A 214 4.18 2.07 22.82
N LEU A 215 4.80 2.50 21.72
CA LEU A 215 4.15 3.28 20.66
C LEU A 215 3.06 2.49 19.96
N ALA A 216 3.15 1.15 19.93
CA ALA A 216 2.08 0.32 19.41
C ALA A 216 0.81 0.37 20.27
N PHE A 217 0.83 0.90 21.51
CA PHE A 217 -0.35 0.92 22.38
C PHE A 217 -0.74 2.33 22.85
N SER A 218 0.06 3.34 22.53
CA SER A 218 -0.14 4.74 22.94
C SER A 218 -0.61 5.66 21.82
N ASN A 219 -0.84 5.10 20.62
CA ASN A 219 -1.41 5.80 19.46
C ASN A 219 -2.81 5.27 19.15
N ASP A 220 -3.67 6.16 18.67
CA ASP A 220 -5.06 5.84 18.34
C ASP A 220 -5.16 5.12 16.99
N ILE A 221 -4.26 5.47 16.07
CA ILE A 221 -4.22 4.93 14.71
C ILE A 221 -2.79 4.50 14.42
N ILE A 222 -2.64 3.29 13.89
CA ILE A 222 -1.35 2.76 13.45
C ILE A 222 -1.49 2.32 12.00
N ILE A 223 -0.57 2.80 11.17
CA ILE A 223 -0.51 2.50 9.75
C ILE A 223 0.82 1.84 9.45
N ASN A 224 0.79 0.58 9.03
CA ASN A 224 1.92 -0.10 8.45
C ASN A 224 2.02 0.26 6.97
N LEU A 225 3.17 0.78 6.53
CA LEU A 225 3.37 1.28 5.18
C LEU A 225 4.45 0.47 4.44
N PRO A 226 4.26 -0.85 4.24
CA PRO A 226 5.30 -1.72 3.71
C PRO A 226 5.50 -1.53 2.20
N ILE A 227 6.73 -1.73 1.72
CA ILE A 227 6.97 -1.98 0.30
C ILE A 227 6.89 -3.48 0.02
N LEU A 228 6.10 -3.85 -0.98
CA LEU A 228 5.93 -5.23 -1.42
C LEU A 228 7.06 -5.61 -2.37
N GLY A 229 7.60 -6.81 -2.19
CA GLY A 229 8.72 -7.30 -2.98
C GLY A 229 8.86 -8.81 -2.93
N LEU A 230 9.70 -9.34 -3.82
CA LEU A 230 9.96 -10.76 -3.91
C LEU A 230 11.27 -11.09 -3.19
N ASN A 231 11.20 -11.92 -2.16
CA ASN A 231 12.37 -12.38 -1.43
C ASN A 231 12.69 -13.83 -1.82
N ALA A 232 13.87 -14.07 -2.37
CA ALA A 232 14.32 -15.40 -2.80
C ALA A 232 14.30 -16.45 -1.67
N LYS A 233 14.49 -16.05 -0.40
CA LYS A 233 14.52 -16.95 0.76
C LYS A 233 13.16 -17.13 1.43
N LYS A 234 12.34 -16.08 1.46
CA LYS A 234 11.10 -16.04 2.24
C LYS A 234 9.81 -15.99 1.41
N GLY A 235 9.91 -15.92 0.08
CA GLY A 235 8.76 -15.66 -0.78
C GLY A 235 8.26 -14.22 -0.61
N ILE A 236 7.02 -14.06 -0.14
CA ILE A 236 6.37 -12.77 0.14
C ILE A 236 5.89 -12.76 1.59
N ILE A 237 6.44 -11.87 2.42
CA ILE A 237 5.94 -11.57 3.78
C ILE A 237 6.11 -10.09 4.13
N SER A 238 6.10 -9.20 3.14
CA SER A 238 6.52 -7.80 3.30
C SER A 238 5.72 -7.04 4.36
N ALA A 239 4.38 -7.13 4.34
CA ALA A 239 3.55 -6.41 5.30
C ALA A 239 3.73 -6.97 6.70
N THR A 240 3.69 -8.30 6.83
CA THR A 240 3.86 -9.00 8.09
C THR A 240 5.24 -8.76 8.69
N GLU A 241 6.31 -8.86 7.89
CA GLU A 241 7.70 -8.64 8.33
C GLU A 241 7.93 -7.22 8.83
N ASN A 242 7.30 -6.22 8.22
CA ASN A 242 7.45 -4.84 8.69
C ASN A 242 6.79 -4.62 10.06
N LEU A 243 5.67 -5.30 10.35
CA LEU A 243 5.05 -5.28 11.67
C LEU A 243 5.91 -5.92 12.76
N LEU A 244 6.71 -6.94 12.42
CA LEU A 244 7.63 -7.58 13.37
C LEU A 244 8.65 -6.59 13.93
N LYS A 245 8.94 -5.48 13.24
CA LYS A 245 9.84 -4.42 13.70
C LYS A 245 9.28 -3.60 14.86
N LEU A 246 8.03 -3.80 15.26
CA LEU A 246 7.49 -3.28 16.52
C LEU A 246 7.98 -4.08 17.73
N ALA A 247 8.45 -5.32 17.54
CA ALA A 247 9.07 -6.08 18.61
C ALA A 247 10.50 -5.58 18.88
N LYS A 248 10.94 -5.70 20.13
CA LYS A 248 12.32 -5.38 20.51
C LYS A 248 13.28 -6.28 19.72
N LYS A 249 14.31 -5.69 19.09
CA LYS A 249 15.26 -6.41 18.23
C LYS A 249 15.86 -7.64 18.91
N GLU A 250 16.39 -7.49 20.12
CA GLU A 250 17.05 -8.59 20.85
C GLU A 250 16.06 -9.72 21.17
N PHE A 251 14.82 -9.35 21.51
CA PHE A 251 13.75 -10.31 21.77
C PHE A 251 13.38 -11.09 20.50
N TYR A 252 13.13 -10.39 19.39
CA TYR A 252 12.78 -11.01 18.11
C TYR A 252 13.88 -11.95 17.60
N LEU A 253 15.13 -11.48 17.60
CA LEU A 253 16.27 -12.27 17.16
C LEU A 253 16.45 -13.50 18.07
N GLY A 254 16.36 -13.33 19.39
CA GLY A 254 16.42 -14.43 20.36
C GLY A 254 15.35 -15.49 20.13
N LEU A 255 14.10 -15.09 19.88
CA LEU A 255 13.01 -16.02 19.56
C LEU A 255 13.27 -16.77 18.26
N LYS A 256 13.77 -16.09 17.22
CA LYS A 256 14.03 -16.71 15.92
C LYS A 256 15.12 -17.80 15.98
N TYR A 257 15.99 -17.78 16.98
CA TYR A 257 16.96 -18.86 17.22
C TYR A 257 16.35 -20.08 17.92
N LEU A 258 15.25 -19.91 18.66
CA LEU A 258 14.69 -20.93 19.55
C LEU A 258 13.40 -21.57 19.01
N HIS A 259 12.68 -20.86 18.15
CA HIS A 259 11.36 -21.23 17.65
C HIS A 259 11.28 -21.13 16.13
N ASP A 260 10.27 -21.77 15.56
CA ASP A 260 9.96 -21.64 14.14
C ASP A 260 9.51 -20.20 13.79
N GLU A 261 9.88 -19.71 12.61
CA GLU A 261 9.57 -18.34 12.18
C GLU A 261 8.06 -18.08 12.15
N GLU A 262 7.25 -19.10 11.86
CA GLU A 262 5.79 -19.01 11.89
C GLU A 262 5.25 -18.79 13.30
N GLU A 263 5.74 -19.56 14.28
CA GLU A 263 5.31 -19.45 15.68
C GLU A 263 5.64 -18.06 16.23
N VAL A 264 6.86 -17.58 15.97
CA VAL A 264 7.30 -16.23 16.37
C VAL A 264 6.46 -15.15 15.73
N THR A 265 6.16 -15.29 14.43
CA THR A 265 5.36 -14.33 13.68
C THR A 265 3.92 -14.27 14.22
N LYS A 266 3.25 -15.42 14.36
CA LYS A 266 1.89 -15.51 14.92
C LYS A 266 1.83 -14.94 16.34
N LYS A 267 2.84 -15.22 17.18
CA LYS A 267 2.94 -14.70 18.54
C LYS A 267 3.03 -13.18 18.59
N ILE A 268 3.91 -12.57 17.77
CA ILE A 268 4.09 -11.11 17.76
C ILE A 268 2.86 -10.42 17.17
N ILE A 269 2.38 -10.86 16.01
CA ILE A 269 1.22 -10.24 15.36
C ILE A 269 -0.04 -10.39 16.23
N GLY A 270 -0.22 -11.52 16.91
CA GLY A 270 -1.39 -11.78 17.75
C GLY A 270 -1.52 -10.89 19.00
N VAL A 271 -0.48 -10.12 19.36
CA VAL A 271 -0.52 -9.19 20.50
C VAL A 271 -0.58 -7.71 20.09
N LEU A 272 -0.39 -7.41 18.80
CA LEU A 272 -0.52 -6.06 18.28
C LEU A 272 -1.99 -5.63 18.29
N PRO A 273 -2.28 -4.33 18.48
CA PRO A 273 -3.64 -3.85 18.26
C PRO A 273 -3.99 -3.92 16.77
N GLU A 274 -5.16 -3.40 16.44
CA GLU A 274 -5.56 -3.18 15.05
C GLU A 274 -4.60 -2.21 14.34
N ILE A 275 -4.04 -2.64 13.23
CA ILE A 275 -3.13 -1.86 12.40
C ILE A 275 -3.62 -1.92 10.97
N LEU A 276 -3.79 -0.75 10.34
CA LEU A 276 -4.07 -0.68 8.92
C LEU A 276 -2.77 -0.88 8.14
N ASN A 277 -2.71 -1.88 7.28
CA ASN A 277 -1.61 -2.06 6.34
C ASN A 277 -1.98 -1.35 5.03
N VAL A 278 -1.15 -0.43 4.56
CA VAL A 278 -1.26 0.23 3.26
C VAL A 278 0.05 -0.01 2.51
N ALA A 279 0.05 -0.99 1.62
CA ALA A 279 1.23 -1.54 1.02
C ALA A 279 1.51 -0.95 -0.37
N GLU A 280 2.75 -0.54 -0.59
CA GLU A 280 3.25 -0.05 -1.87
C GLU A 280 3.65 -1.23 -2.77
N ALA A 281 3.07 -1.28 -3.97
CA ALA A 281 3.49 -2.19 -5.05
C ALA A 281 3.52 -1.43 -6.39
N ILE A 282 4.07 -0.21 -6.40
CA ILE A 282 4.23 0.57 -7.64
C ILE A 282 5.39 -0.03 -8.44
N TYR A 283 6.54 -0.14 -7.77
CA TYR A 283 7.69 -0.91 -8.23
C TYR A 283 7.96 -1.98 -7.19
N ILE A 284 8.20 -3.21 -7.65
CA ILE A 284 8.58 -4.33 -6.79
C ILE A 284 9.95 -4.83 -7.21
N GLN A 285 10.77 -5.18 -6.21
CA GLN A 285 12.06 -5.82 -6.46
C GLN A 285 11.85 -7.33 -6.68
N ARG A 286 12.33 -7.85 -7.81
CA ARG A 286 12.37 -9.28 -8.14
C ARG A 286 13.45 -10.00 -7.34
N GLN A 287 13.41 -11.33 -7.38
CA GLN A 287 14.39 -12.19 -6.70
C GLN A 287 15.83 -11.93 -7.18
N ASP A 288 16.00 -11.56 -8.44
CA ASP A 288 17.28 -11.20 -9.09
C ASP A 288 17.72 -9.75 -8.82
N LYS A 289 16.99 -9.02 -7.97
CA LYS A 289 17.19 -7.60 -7.63
C LYS A 289 16.83 -6.60 -8.74
N ALA A 290 16.28 -7.04 -9.87
CA ALA A 290 15.71 -6.13 -10.85
C ALA A 290 14.38 -5.52 -10.35
N ASN A 291 14.09 -4.28 -10.74
CA ASN A 291 12.84 -3.63 -10.40
C ASN A 291 11.85 -3.73 -11.54
N VAL A 292 10.60 -4.06 -11.21
CA VAL A 292 9.50 -4.17 -12.17
C VAL A 292 8.38 -3.24 -11.76
N TYR A 293 7.84 -2.53 -12.75
CA TYR A 293 6.64 -1.75 -12.55
C TYR A 293 5.42 -2.67 -12.44
N PHE A 294 4.74 -2.60 -11.30
CA PHE A 294 3.54 -3.37 -10.99
C PHE A 294 2.31 -2.44 -10.91
N GLY A 295 2.50 -1.19 -10.47
CA GLY A 295 1.51 -0.12 -10.56
C GLY A 295 0.29 -0.32 -9.66
N LEU A 296 0.46 -0.95 -8.50
CA LEU A 296 -0.60 -1.22 -7.53
C LEU A 296 -0.29 -0.61 -6.15
N ALA A 297 -1.35 -0.51 -5.35
CA ALA A 297 -1.27 -0.42 -3.91
C ALA A 297 -2.36 -1.35 -3.33
N LEU A 298 -2.10 -1.90 -2.15
CA LEU A 298 -3.01 -2.80 -1.47
C LEU A 298 -3.24 -2.31 -0.05
N ALA A 299 -4.40 -2.62 0.54
CA ALA A 299 -4.63 -2.35 1.95
C ALA A 299 -5.43 -3.44 2.64
N SER A 300 -5.20 -3.64 3.94
CA SER A 300 -5.96 -4.56 4.79
C SER A 300 -5.64 -4.32 6.27
N PHE A 301 -6.56 -4.63 7.17
CA PHE A 301 -6.24 -4.75 8.59
C PHE A 301 -5.57 -6.10 8.95
N ASN A 302 -5.57 -7.05 8.02
CA ASN A 302 -4.93 -8.35 8.19
C ASN A 302 -3.69 -8.47 7.29
N SER A 303 -2.49 -8.39 7.89
CA SER A 303 -1.22 -8.41 7.13
C SER A 303 -0.99 -9.73 6.40
N PHE A 304 -1.42 -10.86 6.97
CA PHE A 304 -1.28 -12.17 6.34
C PHE A 304 -2.14 -12.28 5.08
N ASN A 305 -3.39 -11.80 5.15
CA ASN A 305 -4.27 -11.77 3.99
C ASN A 305 -3.72 -10.86 2.89
N LEU A 306 -3.18 -9.70 3.26
CA LEU A 306 -2.53 -8.78 2.31
C LEU A 306 -1.35 -9.48 1.59
N ASP A 307 -0.44 -10.08 2.35
CA ASP A 307 0.72 -10.80 1.78
C ASP A 307 0.25 -11.97 0.88
N ARG A 308 -0.79 -12.73 1.29
CA ARG A 308 -1.36 -13.84 0.52
C ARG A 308 -2.02 -13.40 -0.79
N VAL A 309 -2.77 -12.29 -0.76
CA VAL A 309 -3.42 -11.72 -1.95
C VAL A 309 -2.39 -11.11 -2.89
N PHE A 310 -1.36 -10.44 -2.37
CA PHE A 310 -0.27 -9.95 -3.19
C PHE A 310 0.49 -11.10 -3.85
N ALA A 311 0.75 -12.19 -3.13
CA ALA A 311 1.37 -13.39 -3.70
C ALA A 311 0.59 -13.99 -4.87
N GLU A 312 -0.75 -14.06 -4.76
CA GLU A 312 -1.58 -14.50 -5.87
C GLU A 312 -1.50 -13.53 -7.06
N THR A 313 -1.55 -12.23 -6.77
CA THR A 313 -1.50 -11.17 -7.78
C THR A 313 -0.16 -11.18 -8.54
N ALA A 314 0.94 -11.45 -7.84
CA ALA A 314 2.29 -11.56 -8.42
C ALA A 314 2.61 -12.97 -8.96
N MET A 315 1.66 -13.91 -8.89
CA MET A 315 1.80 -15.31 -9.33
C MET A 315 2.97 -16.07 -8.67
N ILE A 316 3.23 -15.79 -7.39
CA ILE A 316 4.32 -16.41 -6.63
C ILE A 316 3.88 -17.74 -6.06
N LYS A 317 4.61 -18.80 -6.43
CA LYS A 317 4.31 -20.17 -6.00
C LYS A 317 4.99 -20.56 -4.69
N ASN A 318 6.15 -19.99 -4.41
CA ASN A 318 6.91 -20.33 -3.21
C ASN A 318 6.47 -19.45 -2.03
N LEU A 319 5.58 -19.99 -1.19
CA LEU A 319 5.06 -19.31 0.00
C LEU A 319 5.49 -20.04 1.28
N PRO A 320 5.69 -19.32 2.40
CA PRO A 320 5.77 -19.89 3.73
C PRO A 320 4.53 -20.74 4.07
N ALA A 321 4.68 -21.71 4.99
CA ALA A 321 3.61 -22.63 5.36
C ALA A 321 2.33 -21.90 5.82
N PHE A 322 2.44 -20.98 6.77
CA PHE A 322 1.30 -20.18 7.22
C PHE A 322 0.54 -19.42 6.12
N LEU A 323 1.21 -18.95 5.06
CA LEU A 323 0.50 -18.30 3.95
C LEU A 323 -0.17 -19.32 3.03
N LYS A 324 0.38 -20.53 2.87
CA LYS A 324 -0.23 -21.60 2.08
C LYS A 324 -1.54 -22.10 2.70
N GLU A 325 -1.62 -22.10 4.03
CA GLU A 325 -2.81 -22.52 4.77
C GLU A 325 -3.98 -21.53 4.64
N ILE A 326 -3.72 -20.28 4.25
CA ILE A 326 -4.77 -19.28 4.06
C ILE A 326 -5.49 -19.56 2.74
N ASN A 327 -6.76 -19.99 2.86
CA ASN A 327 -7.63 -20.17 1.71
C ASN A 327 -8.01 -18.80 1.11
N LEU A 328 -7.54 -18.53 -0.10
CA LEU A 328 -7.77 -17.29 -0.83
C LEU A 328 -9.26 -17.05 -1.10
N GLU A 329 -10.06 -18.11 -1.29
CA GLU A 329 -11.51 -18.00 -1.53
C GLU A 329 -12.27 -17.43 -0.33
N ASN A 330 -11.68 -17.52 0.87
CA ASN A 330 -12.25 -16.96 2.09
C ASN A 330 -11.88 -15.49 2.31
N ILE A 331 -10.98 -14.93 1.48
CA ILE A 331 -10.59 -13.52 1.57
C ILE A 331 -11.49 -12.70 0.67
N LEU A 332 -12.29 -11.81 1.26
CA LEU A 332 -13.03 -10.82 0.50
C LEU A 332 -12.06 -9.82 -0.13
N VAL A 333 -12.03 -9.76 -1.47
CA VAL A 333 -11.24 -8.77 -2.21
C VAL A 333 -12.16 -7.65 -2.70
N VAL A 334 -11.82 -6.41 -2.39
CA VAL A 334 -12.57 -5.21 -2.81
C VAL A 334 -11.75 -4.28 -3.69
N GLY A 335 -12.43 -3.44 -4.47
CA GLY A 335 -11.80 -2.59 -5.48
C GLY A 335 -11.49 -3.39 -6.74
N ARG A 336 -10.21 -3.63 -7.02
CA ARG A 336 -9.74 -4.40 -8.18
C ARG A 336 -9.72 -5.88 -7.86
N SER A 337 -10.23 -6.73 -8.74
CA SER A 337 -10.11 -8.18 -8.54
C SER A 337 -8.68 -8.67 -8.83
N ILE A 338 -8.27 -9.75 -8.17
CA ILE A 338 -6.95 -10.38 -8.42
C ILE A 338 -6.77 -10.69 -9.91
N LYS A 339 -7.79 -11.29 -10.57
CA LYS A 339 -7.75 -11.64 -12.00
C LYS A 339 -7.49 -10.42 -12.91
N GLU A 340 -7.96 -9.24 -12.53
CA GLU A 340 -7.75 -8.01 -13.32
C GLU A 340 -6.32 -7.49 -13.25
N VAL A 341 -5.65 -7.71 -12.13
CA VAL A 341 -4.33 -7.14 -11.83
C VAL A 341 -3.21 -8.16 -11.75
N GLN A 342 -3.50 -9.44 -12.01
CA GLN A 342 -2.53 -10.51 -11.95
C GLN A 342 -1.45 -10.36 -13.03
N ILE A 343 -0.20 -10.54 -12.61
CA ILE A 343 1.01 -10.30 -13.41
C ILE A 343 2.07 -11.35 -13.03
N GLU A 344 2.75 -11.94 -14.02
CA GLU A 344 3.88 -12.86 -13.76
C GLU A 344 5.14 -12.06 -13.39
N ALA A 345 5.23 -11.66 -12.12
CA ALA A 345 6.28 -10.76 -11.62
C ALA A 345 7.70 -11.28 -11.88
N ASP A 346 7.94 -12.58 -11.71
CA ASP A 346 9.26 -13.19 -11.89
C ASP A 346 9.69 -13.34 -13.36
N LYS A 347 8.78 -13.20 -14.34
CA LYS A 347 9.10 -13.27 -15.78
C LYS A 347 9.18 -11.91 -16.46
N LEU A 348 8.93 -10.83 -15.73
CA LEU A 348 9.06 -9.48 -16.26
C LEU A 348 10.53 -9.07 -16.26
N GLY A 349 11.16 -9.27 -17.41
CA GLY A 349 12.44 -8.69 -17.79
C GLY A 349 12.38 -8.32 -19.27
N ILE A 350 12.85 -7.13 -19.60
CA ILE A 350 13.27 -6.79 -20.96
C ILE A 350 14.68 -7.34 -21.14
#